data_AF-A0A392NLT3-F1
#
_entry.id   AF-A0A392NLT3-F1
#
_cell.length_a   1.000
_cell.length_b   1.000
_cell.length_c   1.000
_cell.angle_alpha   90.00
_cell.angle_beta   90.00
_cell.angle_gamma   90.00
#
_symmetry.space_group_name_H-M   'P 1'
#
loop_
_entity.id
_entity.type
_entity.pdbx_description
1 polymer ?
#
loop_
_entity_poly.entity_id
_entity_poly.type
_entity_poly.pdbx_seq_one_letter_code
_entity_poly.pdbx_strand_id
1 'polypeptide(L)'
;MVKYWVDIFSGLDKVEVNALEKILEQKQRLQEELQKYLALRQNSQDKENPEVQKKIAFCFRVMSRSFADPSEAEESFQILDQLNDTNIWKILTHLVDPNTSFHQTRAYR
;
A
#
# COMPACT_ATOMS: atom_id res chain seq x y z
N MET A 1 -22.36 4.89 7.27
CA MET A 1 -20.90 4.65 7.36
C MET A 1 -20.26 5.61 8.36
N VAL A 2 -20.41 6.93 8.20
CA VAL A 2 -19.91 7.93 9.18
C VAL A 2 -20.44 7.70 10.59
N LYS A 3 -21.73 7.38 10.75
CA LYS A 3 -22.34 7.08 12.07
C LYS A 3 -21.60 5.98 12.84
N TYR A 4 -21.26 4.87 12.19
CA TYR A 4 -20.52 3.77 12.82
C TYR A 4 -19.12 4.17 13.26
N TRP A 5 -18.44 5.00 12.45
CA TRP A 5 -17.15 5.55 12.83
C TRP A 5 -17.28 6.44 14.06
N VAL A 6 -18.26 7.35 14.08
CA VAL A 6 -18.53 8.22 15.26
C VAL A 6 -18.81 7.38 16.51
N ASP A 7 -19.63 6.34 16.40
CA ASP A 7 -19.94 5.45 17.51
C ASP A 7 -18.68 4.73 18.03
N ILE A 8 -17.83 4.20 17.14
CA ILE A 8 -16.54 3.56 17.52
C ILE A 8 -15.58 4.56 18.17
N PHE A 9 -15.37 5.72 17.54
CA PHE A 9 -14.45 6.74 18.04
C PHE A 9 -14.87 7.32 19.39
N SER A 10 -16.18 7.37 19.67
CA SER A 10 -16.70 7.90 20.94
C SER A 10 -16.30 7.07 22.17
N GLY A 11 -15.96 5.79 21.98
CA GLY A 11 -15.55 4.89 23.05
C GLY A 11 -14.04 4.80 23.27
N LEU A 12 -13.22 5.42 22.41
CA LEU A 12 -11.76 5.30 22.49
C LEU A 12 -11.19 6.24 23.55
N ASP A 13 -10.29 5.72 24.38
CA ASP A 13 -9.48 6.55 25.27
C ASP A 13 -8.30 7.21 24.54
N LYS A 14 -7.54 8.05 25.26
CA LYS A 14 -6.40 8.77 24.68
C LYS A 14 -5.30 7.84 24.16
N VAL A 15 -5.06 6.71 24.82
CA VAL A 15 -4.03 5.74 24.42
C VAL A 15 -4.47 5.05 23.12
N GLU A 16 -5.74 4.67 23.04
CA GLU A 16 -6.32 4.02 21.86
C GLU A 16 -6.39 4.97 20.65
N VAL A 17 -6.75 6.25 20.86
CA VAL A 17 -6.71 7.27 19.81
C VAL A 17 -5.28 7.44 19.27
N ASN A 18 -4.28 7.57 20.15
CA ASN A 18 -2.89 7.68 19.74
C ASN A 18 -2.42 6.43 18.97
N ALA A 19 -2.83 5.24 19.39
CA ALA A 19 -2.50 4.00 18.69
C ALA A 19 -3.11 3.98 17.28
N LEU A 20 -4.37 4.42 17.15
CA LEU A 20 -5.05 4.50 15.86
C LEU A 20 -4.41 5.54 14.93
N GLU A 21 -4.04 6.71 15.44
CA GLU A 21 -3.29 7.72 14.67
C GLU A 21 -1.99 7.12 14.13
N LYS A 22 -1.26 6.35 14.94
CA LYS A 22 -0.02 5.67 14.50
C LYS A 22 -0.28 4.62 13.43
N ILE A 23 -1.38 3.85 13.53
CA ILE A 23 -1.79 2.90 12.49
C ILE A 23 -2.11 3.63 11.19
N LEU A 24 -2.84 4.75 11.26
CA LEU A 24 -3.19 5.54 10.08
C LEU A 24 -1.95 6.17 9.43
N GLU A 25 -1.01 6.71 10.22
CA GLU A 25 0.28 7.21 9.73
C GLU A 25 1.10 6.11 9.04
N GLN A 26 1.15 4.91 9.62
CA GLN A 26 1.85 3.76 9.01
C GLN A 26 1.18 3.36 7.69
N LYS A 27 -0.16 3.28 7.67
CA LYS A 27 -0.92 2.98 6.46
C LYS A 27 -0.68 4.00 5.36
N GLN A 28 -0.66 5.29 5.68
CA GLN A 28 -0.37 6.35 4.71
C GLN A 28 1.04 6.22 4.13
N ARG A 29 2.06 6.01 4.98
CA ARG A 29 3.44 5.81 4.50
C ARG A 29 3.58 4.62 3.57
N LEU A 30 2.91 3.50 3.90
CA LEU A 30 2.87 2.32 3.04
C LEU A 30 2.21 2.65 1.69
N GLN A 31 1.08 3.36 1.71
CA GLN A 31 0.37 3.79 0.50
C GLN A 31 1.27 4.64 -0.40
N GLU A 32 1.92 5.67 0.14
CA GLU A 32 2.80 6.58 -0.60
C GLU A 32 3.98 5.84 -1.24
N GLU A 33 4.61 4.93 -0.50
CA GLU A 33 5.73 4.14 -1.04
C GLU A 33 5.27 3.15 -2.12
N LEU A 34 4.07 2.58 -1.96
CA LEU A 34 3.48 1.70 -2.96
C LEU A 34 3.13 2.44 -4.26
N GLN A 35 2.71 3.71 -4.16
CA GLN A 35 2.52 4.57 -5.35
C GLN A 35 3.83 4.80 -6.10
N LYS A 36 4.94 5.08 -5.39
CA LYS A 36 6.26 5.24 -6.01
C LYS A 36 6.68 3.98 -6.74
N TYR A 37 6.51 2.82 -6.10
CA TYR A 37 6.77 1.52 -6.72
C TYR A 37 5.93 1.33 -8.00
N LEU A 38 4.63 1.58 -7.95
CA LEU A 38 3.75 1.44 -9.12
C LEU A 38 4.14 2.36 -10.27
N ALA A 39 4.55 3.60 -9.98
CA ALA A 39 5.05 4.54 -10.97
C ALA A 39 6.35 4.04 -11.63
N LEU A 40 7.30 3.54 -10.84
CA LEU A 40 8.53 2.92 -11.35
C LEU A 40 8.23 1.71 -12.25
N ARG A 41 7.23 0.91 -11.87
CA ARG A 41 6.85 -0.31 -12.60
C ARG A 41 6.17 -0.03 -13.94
N GLN A 42 5.37 1.04 -14.04
CA GLN A 42 4.64 1.40 -15.27
C GLN A 42 5.59 1.81 -16.41
N ASN A 43 6.78 2.29 -16.09
CA ASN A 43 7.80 2.61 -17.08
C ASN A 43 8.43 1.33 -17.64
N SER A 44 7.80 0.75 -18.67
CA SER A 44 8.19 -0.53 -19.26
C SER A 44 9.62 -0.55 -19.83
N GLN A 45 10.14 0.61 -20.24
CA GLN A 45 11.53 0.76 -20.72
C GLN A 45 12.57 0.60 -19.60
N ASP A 46 12.16 0.77 -18.34
CA ASP A 46 13.03 0.76 -17.18
C ASP A 46 13.09 -0.59 -16.46
N LYS A 47 12.25 -1.57 -16.83
CA LYS A 47 12.24 -2.88 -16.14
C LYS A 47 13.54 -3.66 -16.30
N GLU A 48 14.25 -3.49 -17.42
CA GLU A 48 15.56 -4.11 -17.62
C GLU A 48 16.71 -3.23 -17.10
N ASN A 49 16.42 -2.00 -16.65
CA ASN A 49 17.42 -1.10 -16.11
C ASN A 49 17.81 -1.52 -14.69
N PRO A 50 19.08 -1.90 -14.44
CA PRO A 50 19.54 -2.30 -13.11
C PRO A 50 19.36 -1.23 -12.02
N GLU A 51 19.38 0.04 -12.39
CA GLU A 51 19.15 1.15 -11.43
C GLU A 51 17.69 1.21 -10.97
N VAL A 52 16.74 0.93 -11.87
CA VAL A 52 15.31 0.89 -11.53
C VAL A 52 15.00 -0.35 -10.71
N GLN A 53 15.60 -1.50 -11.03
CA GLN A 53 15.49 -2.70 -10.20
C GLN A 53 16.01 -2.48 -8.77
N LYS A 54 17.12 -1.74 -8.61
CA LYS A 54 17.60 -1.32 -7.28
C LYS A 54 16.61 -0.42 -6.55
N LYS A 55 15.95 0.52 -7.25
CA LYS A 55 14.92 1.38 -6.65
C LYS A 55 13.67 0.60 -6.26
N ILE A 56 13.22 -0.34 -7.08
CA ILE A 56 12.09 -1.23 -6.77
C ILE A 56 12.39 -2.07 -5.52
N ALA A 57 13.56 -2.71 -5.47
CA ALA A 57 13.99 -3.47 -4.29
C ALA A 57 14.07 -2.59 -3.03
N PHE A 58 14.51 -1.33 -3.17
CA PHE A 58 14.50 -0.37 -2.07
C PHE A 58 13.07 -0.06 -1.60
N CYS A 59 12.13 0.17 -2.51
CA CYS A 59 10.72 0.38 -2.16
C CYS A 59 10.15 -0.81 -1.39
N PHE A 60 10.43 -2.06 -1.80
CA PHE A 60 9.99 -3.25 -1.07
C PHE A 60 10.51 -3.27 0.36
N ARG A 61 11.81 -3.05 0.56
CA ARG A 61 12.39 -2.96 1.90
C ARG A 61 11.75 -1.87 2.77
N VAL A 62 11.43 -0.72 2.19
CA VAL A 62 10.78 0.38 2.93
C VAL A 62 9.35 -0.01 3.30
N MET A 63 8.57 -0.53 2.37
CA MET A 63 7.19 -0.96 2.60
C MET A 63 7.09 -2.07 3.63
N SER A 64 7.97 -3.07 3.54
CA SER A 64 8.00 -4.24 4.43
C SER A 64 8.15 -3.90 5.91
N ARG A 65 8.77 -2.77 6.25
CA ARG A 65 8.89 -2.31 7.65
C ARG A 65 7.55 -1.96 8.30
N SER A 66 6.48 -1.85 7.52
CA SER A 66 5.12 -1.61 8.02
C SER A 66 4.43 -2.89 8.51
N PHE A 67 5.04 -4.06 8.29
CA PHE A 67 4.50 -5.37 8.63
C PHE A 67 5.20 -5.97 9.84
N ALA A 68 4.52 -6.88 10.53
CA ALA A 68 5.05 -7.56 11.72
C ALA A 68 6.28 -8.43 11.40
N ASP A 69 6.27 -9.07 10.22
CA ASP A 69 7.43 -9.76 9.65
C ASP A 69 7.86 -9.03 8.36
N PRO A 70 8.88 -8.16 8.43
CA PRO A 70 9.39 -7.48 7.24
C PRO A 70 10.01 -8.41 6.20
N SER A 71 10.57 -9.55 6.61
CA SER A 71 11.23 -10.48 5.68
C SER A 71 10.20 -11.19 4.82
N GLU A 72 9.14 -11.72 5.44
CA GLU A 72 8.02 -12.36 4.73
C GLU A 72 7.29 -11.36 3.82
N ALA A 73 7.10 -10.11 4.29
CA ALA A 73 6.50 -9.06 3.48
C ALA A 73 7.35 -8.71 2.25
N GLU A 74 8.68 -8.63 2.39
CA GLU A 74 9.58 -8.32 1.27
C GLU A 74 9.55 -9.43 0.21
N GLU A 75 9.55 -10.70 0.63
CA GLU A 75 9.37 -11.85 -0.27
C GLU A 75 8.02 -11.79 -1.00
N SER A 76 6.95 -11.47 -0.28
CA SER A 76 5.61 -11.31 -0.86
C SER A 76 5.57 -10.21 -1.93
N PHE A 77 6.25 -9.08 -1.72
CA PHE A 77 6.35 -8.02 -2.73
C PHE A 77 7.18 -8.43 -3.95
N GLN A 78 8.24 -9.22 -3.75
CA GLN A 78 9.02 -9.77 -4.87
C GLN A 78 8.19 -10.75 -5.72
N ILE A 79 7.38 -11.60 -5.09
CA ILE A 79 6.44 -12.49 -5.79
C ILE A 79 5.41 -11.67 -6.57
N LEU A 80 4.84 -10.64 -5.92
CA LEU A 80 3.87 -9.74 -6.54
C LEU A 80 4.46 -9.09 -7.81
N ASP A 81 5.71 -8.60 -7.78
CA ASP A 81 6.34 -7.92 -8.91
C ASP A 81 6.47 -8.77 -10.18
N GLN A 82 6.70 -10.07 -9.98
CA GLN A 82 6.83 -11.07 -11.05
C GLN A 82 5.50 -11.38 -11.75
N LEU A 83 4.36 -10.96 -11.19
CA LEU A 83 3.06 -11.18 -11.80
C LEU A 83 2.88 -10.34 -13.07
N ASN A 84 2.55 -11.02 -14.18
CA ASN A 84 2.25 -10.40 -15.47
C ASN A 84 0.75 -10.12 -15.71
N ASP A 85 -0.08 -10.27 -14.67
CA ASP A 85 -1.51 -10.00 -14.77
C ASP A 85 -1.79 -8.48 -14.72
N THR A 86 -2.12 -7.91 -15.88
CA THR A 86 -2.45 -6.48 -16.03
C THR A 86 -3.67 -6.04 -15.21
N ASN A 87 -4.61 -6.94 -14.94
CA ASN A 87 -5.79 -6.63 -14.15
C ASN A 87 -5.45 -6.44 -12.68
N ILE A 88 -4.57 -7.29 -12.11
CA ILE A 88 -4.07 -7.13 -10.73
C ILE A 88 -3.46 -5.74 -10.56
N TRP A 89 -2.62 -5.31 -11.50
CA TRP A 89 -1.98 -4.00 -11.43
C TRP A 89 -2.95 -2.84 -11.57
N LYS A 90 -3.94 -2.95 -12.47
CA LYS A 90 -4.99 -1.95 -12.61
C LYS A 90 -5.80 -1.78 -11.32
N ILE A 91 -6.18 -2.91 -10.70
CA ILE A 91 -6.89 -2.91 -9.42
C ILE A 91 -6.02 -2.29 -8.34
N LEU A 92 -4.76 -2.69 -8.23
CA LEU A 92 -3.83 -2.20 -7.21
C LEU A 92 -3.59 -0.69 -7.34
N THR A 93 -3.35 -0.17 -8.55
CA THR A 93 -3.22 1.28 -8.79
C THR A 93 -4.47 2.03 -8.34
N HIS A 94 -5.65 1.49 -8.63
CA HIS A 94 -6.90 2.12 -8.24
C HIS A 94 -7.16 2.05 -6.72
N LEU A 95 -6.84 0.93 -6.05
CA LEU A 95 -7.00 0.80 -4.60
C LEU A 95 -6.06 1.72 -3.80
N VAL A 96 -4.91 2.07 -4.38
CA VAL A 96 -3.86 2.87 -3.73
C VAL A 96 -4.04 4.38 -4.03
N ASP A 97 -4.86 4.76 -5.01
CA ASP A 97 -5.19 6.17 -5.25
C ASP A 97 -6.04 6.76 -4.10
N PRO A 98 -5.58 7.83 -3.41
CA PRO A 98 -6.32 8.46 -2.32
C PRO A 98 -7.66 9.07 -2.76
N ASN A 99 -7.85 9.34 -4.05
CA ASN A 99 -9.09 9.86 -4.59
C ASN A 99 -10.11 8.77 -4.90
N THR A 100 -9.73 7.50 -4.79
CA THR A 100 -10.65 6.40 -5.00
C THR A 100 -11.67 6.33 -3.87
N SER A 101 -12.93 6.54 -4.24
CA SER A 101 -14.03 6.46 -3.29
C SER A 101 -14.28 5.04 -2.81
N PHE A 102 -14.88 4.92 -1.62
CA PHE A 102 -15.30 3.63 -1.05
C PHE A 102 -16.22 2.83 -1.99
N HIS A 103 -17.08 3.51 -2.75
CA HIS A 103 -17.98 2.83 -3.69
C HIS A 103 -17.21 2.17 -4.83
N GLN A 104 -16.15 2.82 -5.31
CA GLN A 104 -15.33 2.26 -6.39
C GLN A 104 -14.42 1.13 -5.88
N THR A 105 -13.89 1.20 -4.65
CA THR A 105 -13.11 0.08 -4.09
C THR A 105 -13.94 -1.19 -3.89
N ARG A 106 -15.22 -1.05 -3.53
CA ARG A 106 -16.11 -2.20 -3.29
C ARG A 106 -16.46 -3.00 -4.55
N ALA A 107 -16.25 -2.43 -5.75
CA ALA A 107 -16.48 -3.13 -7.01
C ALA A 107 -15.47 -4.26 -7.29
N TYR A 108 -14.38 -4.33 -6.50
CA TYR A 108 -13.32 -5.34 -6.61
C TYR A 108 -13.39 -6.44 -5.53
N ARG A 109 -14.49 -6.49 -4.76
CA ARG A 109 -14.76 -7.48 -3.72
C ARG A 109 -15.77 -8.51 -4.22
#